data_AF-A0A5C6PXU0-F1
#
_entry.id   AF-A0A5C6PXU0-F1
#
_cell.length_a   1.000
_cell.length_b   1.000
_cell.length_c   1.000
_cell.angle_alpha   90.00
_cell.angle_beta   90.00
_cell.angle_gamma   90.00
#
_symmetry.space_group_name_H-M   'P 1'
#
loop_
_entity.id
_entity.type
_entity.pdbx_description
1 polymer ?
#
loop_
_entity_poly.entity_id
_entity_poly.type
_entity_poly.pdbx_seq_one_letter_code
_entity_poly.pdbx_strand_id
1 'polypeptide(L)'
;MDGTASLAGEVSGPAVRVELELTNESTGPVDLGTSVVAVAYGTGRVPANTLATGTSSFVGTLESGSSATGVYVFAVPVDDQGALRLTFDYAVGVPVVVFEGSTS
;
A
#
# COMPACT_ATOMS: atom_id res chain seq x y z
N MET A 1 13.73 -3.84 4.86
CA MET A 1 14.59 -3.29 3.77
C MET A 1 14.86 -1.81 4.05
N ASP A 2 15.82 -1.17 3.37
CA ASP A 2 16.04 0.27 3.49
C ASP A 2 15.46 1.02 2.29
N GLY A 3 14.58 1.99 2.55
CA GLY A 3 13.97 2.87 1.58
C GLY A 3 14.83 4.10 1.29
N THR A 4 14.71 4.61 0.06
CA THR A 4 15.48 5.76 -0.42
C THR A 4 14.55 6.94 -0.70
N ALA A 5 14.79 8.06 -0.04
CA ALA A 5 14.14 9.32 -0.34
C ALA A 5 14.55 9.86 -1.73
N SER A 6 13.58 10.34 -2.49
CA SER A 6 13.78 11.04 -3.77
C SER A 6 12.98 12.35 -3.89
N LEU A 7 11.98 12.57 -3.05
CA LEU A 7 11.18 13.81 -3.01
C LEU A 7 11.49 14.68 -1.78
N ALA A 8 11.16 15.96 -1.88
CA ALA A 8 11.29 16.89 -0.76
C ALA A 8 10.39 16.45 0.41
N GLY A 9 10.99 16.34 1.60
CA GLY A 9 10.30 15.90 2.82
C GLY A 9 10.36 14.39 3.08
N GLU A 10 10.84 13.58 2.12
CA GLU A 10 11.13 12.17 2.36
C GLU A 10 12.42 11.99 3.15
N VAL A 11 12.49 10.91 3.95
CA VAL A 11 13.66 10.53 4.74
C VAL A 11 14.00 9.07 4.43
N SER A 12 15.25 8.82 4.02
CA SER A 12 15.75 7.47 3.79
C SER A 12 15.93 6.72 5.12
N GLY A 13 15.79 5.40 5.09
CA GLY A 13 15.96 4.55 6.27
C GLY A 13 15.09 3.29 6.22
N PRO A 14 14.89 2.62 7.37
CA PRO A 14 14.10 1.39 7.44
C PRO A 14 12.70 1.55 6.84
N ALA A 15 12.32 0.58 6.01
CA ALA A 15 11.08 0.59 5.29
C ALA A 15 10.53 -0.83 5.05
N VAL A 16 9.25 -0.87 4.70
CA VAL A 16 8.50 -2.06 4.30
C VAL A 16 8.03 -1.88 2.85
N ARG A 17 8.30 -2.88 2.01
CA ARG A 17 7.73 -2.99 0.65
C ARG A 17 6.49 -3.85 0.72
N VAL A 18 5.38 -3.29 0.25
CA VAL A 18 4.09 -3.97 0.10
C VAL A 18 3.88 -4.24 -1.38
N GLU A 19 3.52 -5.47 -1.71
CA GLU A 19 3.05 -5.86 -3.02
C GLU A 19 1.61 -6.37 -2.88
N LEU A 20 0.68 -5.73 -3.58
CA LEU A 20 -0.74 -6.07 -3.55
C LEU A 20 -1.17 -6.51 -4.95
N GLU A 21 -1.74 -7.69 -5.07
CA GLU A 21 -2.38 -8.17 -6.29
C GLU A 21 -3.91 -8.02 -6.13
N LEU A 22 -4.54 -7.44 -7.15
CA LEU A 22 -5.99 -7.39 -7.28
C LEU A 22 -6.40 -8.28 -8.45
N THR A 23 -7.48 -9.03 -8.27
CA THR A 23 -8.23 -9.68 -9.35
C THR A 23 -9.65 -9.15 -9.35
N ASN A 24 -10.11 -8.63 -10.48
CA ASN A 24 -11.48 -8.14 -10.62
C ASN A 24 -12.42 -9.28 -11.02
N GLU A 25 -13.04 -9.93 -10.03
CA GLU A 25 -14.03 -10.99 -10.25
C GLU A 25 -15.46 -10.46 -10.47
N SER A 26 -15.65 -9.14 -10.53
CA SER A 26 -16.95 -8.54 -10.80
C SER A 26 -17.31 -8.61 -12.29
N THR A 27 -18.53 -8.23 -12.65
CA THR A 27 -19.03 -8.22 -14.04
C THR A 27 -18.70 -6.95 -14.82
N GLY A 28 -18.00 -5.98 -14.23
CA GLY A 28 -17.73 -4.68 -14.86
C GLY A 28 -16.32 -4.16 -14.55
N PRO A 29 -15.88 -3.09 -15.25
CA PRO A 29 -14.60 -2.47 -14.98
C PRO A 29 -14.56 -1.80 -13.60
N VAL A 30 -13.38 -1.81 -12.96
CA VAL A 30 -13.11 -1.09 -11.71
C VAL A 30 -12.08 0.00 -11.96
N ASP A 31 -12.38 1.25 -11.64
CA ASP A 31 -11.41 2.35 -11.69
C ASP A 31 -10.49 2.30 -10.47
N LEU A 32 -9.19 2.13 -10.70
CA LEU A 32 -8.17 2.12 -9.65
C LEU A 32 -7.44 3.46 -9.52
N GLY A 33 -7.74 4.45 -10.36
CA GLY A 33 -7.09 5.75 -10.38
C GLY A 33 -7.30 6.56 -9.10
N THR A 34 -8.35 6.26 -8.32
CA THR A 34 -8.62 6.87 -7.02
C THR A 34 -8.32 5.95 -5.84
N SER A 35 -7.68 4.80 -6.08
CA SER A 35 -7.39 3.86 -5.00
C SER A 35 -6.32 4.38 -4.05
N VAL A 36 -6.48 4.07 -2.77
CA VAL A 36 -5.59 4.49 -1.69
C VAL A 36 -5.10 3.24 -0.95
N VAL A 37 -3.77 3.09 -0.90
CA VAL A 37 -3.09 2.13 -0.03
C VAL A 37 -2.40 2.89 1.07
N ALA A 38 -2.67 2.53 2.32
CA ALA A 38 -2.02 3.12 3.48
C ALA A 38 -1.55 2.03 4.44
N VAL A 39 -0.44 2.29 5.13
CA VAL A 39 0.09 1.44 6.19
C VAL A 39 0.14 2.25 7.48
N ALA A 40 -0.26 1.63 8.58
CA ALA A 40 -0.02 2.09 9.93
C ALA A 40 0.78 1.04 10.70
N TYR A 41 1.67 1.46 11.60
CA TYR A 41 2.54 0.56 12.37
C TYR A 41 2.44 0.77 13.88
N GLY A 42 2.91 -0.23 14.61
CA GLY A 42 2.92 -0.27 16.07
C GLY A 42 1.50 -0.37 16.66
N THR A 43 1.44 -0.55 17.99
CA THR A 43 0.16 -0.62 18.72
C THR A 43 -0.62 0.69 18.67
N GLY A 44 0.09 1.82 18.52
CA GLY A 44 -0.50 3.15 18.34
C GLY A 44 -1.10 3.40 16.96
N ARG A 45 -0.93 2.48 15.99
CA ARG A 45 -1.34 2.64 14.58
C ARG A 45 -0.86 3.96 13.99
N VAL A 46 0.43 4.24 14.15
CA VAL A 46 1.08 5.44 13.61
C VAL A 46 1.06 5.35 12.08
N PRO A 47 0.52 6.34 11.35
CA PRO A 47 0.54 6.34 9.89
C PRO A 47 1.97 6.35 9.35
N ALA A 48 2.26 5.47 8.40
CA ALA A 48 3.55 5.42 7.72
C ALA A 48 3.58 6.42 6.56
N ASN A 49 4.73 7.06 6.37
CA ASN A 49 4.97 7.88 5.19
C ASN A 49 5.32 6.99 3.99
N THR A 50 4.67 7.21 2.85
CA THR A 50 5.02 6.54 1.59
C THR A 50 6.29 7.15 1.01
N LEU A 51 7.16 6.33 0.43
CA LEU A 51 8.32 6.73 -0.35
C LEU A 51 8.04 6.55 -1.85
N ALA A 52 8.45 7.51 -2.66
CA ALA A 52 8.29 7.45 -4.11
C ALA A 52 9.19 6.40 -4.76
N THR A 53 10.41 6.22 -4.24
CA THR A 53 11.38 5.25 -4.80
C THR A 53 10.92 3.82 -4.55
N GLY A 54 10.88 3.01 -5.62
CA GLY A 54 10.50 1.59 -5.54
C GLY A 54 8.99 1.34 -5.50
N THR A 55 8.18 2.39 -5.62
CA THR A 55 6.72 2.31 -5.71
C THR A 55 6.28 2.23 -7.19
N SER A 56 5.32 1.36 -7.48
CA SER A 56 4.57 1.28 -8.73
C SER A 56 3.09 1.10 -8.39
N SER A 57 2.37 2.21 -8.19
CA SER A 57 0.98 2.18 -7.76
C SER A 57 0.05 1.64 -8.84
N PHE A 58 -1.17 1.23 -8.44
CA PHE A 58 -2.24 1.01 -9.40
C PHE A 58 -2.52 2.27 -10.23
N VAL A 59 -2.89 2.06 -11.50
CA VAL A 59 -3.24 3.11 -12.45
C VAL A 59 -4.39 2.65 -13.34
N GLY A 60 -5.23 3.59 -13.75
CA GLY A 60 -6.28 3.35 -14.75
C GLY A 60 -7.37 2.38 -14.29
N THR A 61 -7.92 1.65 -15.26
CA THR A 61 -9.07 0.76 -15.08
C THR A 61 -8.65 -0.70 -15.13
N LEU A 62 -9.16 -1.51 -14.19
CA LEU A 62 -9.02 -2.96 -14.17
C LEU A 62 -10.28 -3.61 -14.75
N GLU A 63 -10.14 -4.22 -15.92
CA GLU A 63 -11.23 -4.92 -16.60
C GLU A 63 -11.69 -6.17 -15.84
N SER A 64 -12.93 -6.59 -16.10
CA SER A 64 -13.49 -7.83 -15.54
C SER A 64 -12.62 -9.05 -15.90
N GLY A 65 -12.37 -9.91 -14.92
CA GLY A 65 -11.55 -11.11 -15.04
C GLY A 65 -10.03 -10.85 -15.12
N SER A 66 -9.59 -9.59 -15.08
CA SER A 66 -8.17 -9.22 -15.14
C SER A 66 -7.56 -9.05 -13.75
N SER A 67 -6.23 -9.14 -13.69
CA SER A 67 -5.44 -8.82 -12.48
C SER A 67 -4.49 -7.66 -12.69
N ALA A 68 -4.16 -6.96 -11.61
CA ALA A 68 -3.11 -5.95 -11.56
C ALA A 68 -2.32 -6.05 -10.25
N THR A 69 -1.04 -5.64 -10.30
CA THR A 69 -0.17 -5.60 -9.12
C THR A 69 0.30 -4.18 -8.85
N GLY A 70 0.15 -3.76 -7.59
CA GLY A 70 0.64 -2.49 -7.08
C GLY A 70 1.75 -2.72 -6.07
N VAL A 71 2.80 -1.91 -6.13
CA VAL A 71 3.95 -1.96 -5.22
C VAL A 71 4.06 -0.62 -4.51
N TYR A 72 4.22 -0.64 -3.20
CA TYR A 72 4.31 0.56 -2.36
C TYR A 72 5.43 0.39 -1.33
N VAL A 73 6.18 1.45 -1.09
CA VAL A 73 7.24 1.46 -0.07
C VAL A 73 6.86 2.45 1.03
N PHE A 74 6.87 1.99 2.27
CA PHE A 74 6.51 2.79 3.44
C PHE A 74 7.66 2.85 4.44
N ALA A 75 7.99 4.05 4.91
CA ALA A 75 8.97 4.25 5.98
C ALA A 75 8.39 3.74 7.31
N VAL A 76 9.04 2.74 7.90
CA VAL A 76 8.62 2.09 9.14
C VAL A 76 9.86 1.74 9.97
N PRO A 77 9.99 2.24 11.21
CA PRO A 77 11.10 1.88 12.10
C PRO A 77 11.20 0.37 12.28
N VAL A 78 12.42 -0.18 12.33
CA VAL A 78 12.65 -1.64 12.44
C VAL A 78 11.88 -2.25 13.63
N ASP A 79 11.89 -1.56 14.77
CA ASP A 79 11.25 -2.04 16.00
C ASP A 79 9.71 -2.13 15.90
N ASP A 80 9.10 -1.42 14.94
CA ASP A 80 7.64 -1.39 14.74
C ASP A 80 7.16 -2.26 13.57
N GLN A 81 8.07 -2.87 12.80
CA GLN A 81 7.73 -3.73 11.66
C GLN A 81 7.04 -5.05 12.06
N GLY A 82 7.00 -5.36 13.37
CA GLY A 82 6.29 -6.50 13.94
C GLY A 82 4.77 -6.31 14.08
N ALA A 83 4.24 -5.10 13.87
CA ALA A 83 2.81 -4.81 14.01
C ALA A 83 2.36 -3.82 12.94
N LEU A 84 1.90 -4.32 11.81
CA LEU A 84 1.47 -3.54 10.64
C LEU A 84 -0.02 -3.71 10.40
N ARG A 85 -0.68 -2.62 10.02
CA ARG A 85 -2.02 -2.62 9.43
C ARG A 85 -1.96 -1.96 8.07
N LEU A 86 -2.31 -2.70 7.03
CA LEU A 86 -2.56 -2.15 5.70
C LEU A 86 -4.05 -1.92 5.50
N THR A 87 -4.41 -0.79 4.93
CA THR A 87 -5.75 -0.49 4.45
C THR A 87 -5.72 -0.21 2.95
N PHE A 88 -6.67 -0.81 2.23
CA PHE A 88 -6.87 -0.57 0.82
C PHE A 88 -8.32 -0.14 0.57
N ASP A 89 -8.47 1.10 0.13
CA ASP A 89 -9.74 1.71 -0.25
C ASP A 89 -9.71 1.99 -1.75
N TYR A 90 -10.62 1.37 -2.51
CA TYR A 90 -10.56 1.43 -3.98
C TYR A 90 -11.80 2.02 -4.62
N ALA A 91 -12.91 2.17 -3.89
CA ALA A 91 -14.15 2.66 -4.45
C ALA A 91 -15.09 3.20 -3.36
N VAL A 92 -15.75 4.31 -3.68
CA VAL A 92 -16.76 4.92 -2.80
C VAL A 92 -17.91 3.94 -2.57
N GLY A 93 -18.31 3.78 -1.31
CA GLY A 93 -19.42 2.91 -0.91
C GLY A 93 -19.06 1.42 -0.84
N VAL A 94 -17.81 1.06 -1.13
CA VAL A 94 -17.29 -0.29 -0.91
C VAL A 94 -16.56 -0.36 0.43
N PRO A 95 -16.69 -1.46 1.20
CA PRO A 95 -15.91 -1.63 2.43
C PRO A 95 -14.39 -1.58 2.18
N VAL A 96 -13.68 -0.88 3.07
CA VAL A 96 -12.21 -0.84 3.07
C VAL A 96 -11.66 -2.22 3.41
N VAL A 97 -10.72 -2.71 2.61
CA VAL A 97 -10.01 -3.96 2.87
C VAL A 97 -8.91 -3.70 3.91
N VAL A 98 -8.80 -4.57 4.90
CA VAL A 98 -7.82 -4.46 5.98
C VAL A 98 -7.00 -5.73 6.07
N PHE A 99 -5.67 -5.57 6.08
CA PHE A 99 -4.72 -6.64 6.39
C PHE A 99 -3.97 -6.27 7.67
N GLU A 100 -3.74 -7.25 8.55
CA GLU A 100 -2.86 -7.10 9.71
C GLU A 100 -1.75 -8.15 9.64
N GLY A 101 -0.52 -7.78 10.03
CA GLY A 101 0.62 -8.67 9.95
C GLY A 101 1.93 -8.05 10.41
N SER A 102 3.03 -8.72 10.07
CA SER A 102 4.39 -8.33 10.39
C SER A 102 5.32 -8.67 9.21
N THR A 103 6.45 -7.98 9.09
CA THR A 103 7.53 -8.45 8.21
C THR A 103 8.57 -9.21 9.03
N SER A 104 8.98 -10.38 8.55
CA SER A 104 10.04 -11.22 9.13
C SER A 104 11.39 -10.99 8.46
#